data_AF-A0A349QYC2-F1
#
_entry.id   AF-A0A349QYC2-F1
#
_cell.length_a   1.000
_cell.length_b   1.000
_cell.length_c   1.000
_cell.angle_alpha   90.00
_cell.angle_beta   90.00
_cell.angle_gamma   90.00
#
_symmetry.space_group_name_H-M   'P 1'
#
loop_
_entity.id
_entity.type
_entity.pdbx_description
1 polymer ?
#
loop_
_entity_poly.entity_id
_entity_poly.type
_entity_poly.pdbx_seq_one_letter_code
_entity_poly.pdbx_strand_id
1 'polypeptide(L)'
;MGCLLGIAIFPLFLRAKMKEGVFEQEIIQTLRPVILKHSKWAMKQKPVTVTAYKAVRSAGGIHDFYSEGDYWWPDPKDPAAPYIQRDGMTNPANFVEHRKAMIRFSRIVGALASAYRLNPDKKYVQQALRHLKAWFVDAETMMNPNLLYAQAIQGRFTGRGIGIIDTIHLMEVAQGVKIFEDDPNFPQAAKDAIDRWFATYLRWLTTHQYGIDERSEER
;
A
#
# COMPACT_ATOMS: atom_id res chain seq x y z
N MET A 1 -54.26 -32.81 15.48
CA MET A 1 -52.96 -32.63 16.18
C MET A 1 -51.93 -33.49 15.47
N GLY A 2 -51.25 -32.97 14.45
CA GLY A 2 -49.81 -32.60 14.53
C GLY A 2 -48.96 -33.81 14.13
N CYS A 3 -48.64 -34.05 12.85
CA CYS A 3 -47.59 -33.41 12.05
C CYS A 3 -46.24 -33.34 12.79
N LEU A 4 -45.26 -34.15 12.38
CA LEU A 4 -43.82 -33.86 12.40
C LEU A 4 -43.05 -35.01 11.71
N LEU A 5 -42.99 -34.95 10.39
CA LEU A 5 -41.97 -35.62 9.57
C LEU A 5 -40.65 -34.87 9.80
N GLY A 6 -39.76 -35.44 10.60
CA GLY A 6 -38.40 -34.93 10.78
C GLY A 6 -37.56 -35.22 9.54
N ILE A 7 -37.53 -34.29 8.59
CA ILE A 7 -36.57 -34.31 7.48
C ILE A 7 -35.21 -33.94 8.08
N ALA A 8 -34.35 -34.93 8.29
CA ALA A 8 -32.94 -34.72 8.53
C ALA A 8 -32.30 -34.21 7.24
N ILE A 9 -32.31 -32.88 7.05
CA ILE A 9 -31.49 -32.22 6.03
C ILE A 9 -30.05 -32.29 6.55
N PHE A 10 -29.36 -33.39 6.22
CA PHE A 10 -27.90 -33.39 6.23
C PHE A 10 -27.47 -32.29 5.26
N PRO A 11 -26.74 -31.24 5.68
CA PRO A 11 -26.10 -30.38 4.71
C PRO A 11 -25.00 -31.24 4.10
N LEU A 12 -25.30 -31.76 2.92
CA LEU A 12 -24.33 -32.23 1.97
C LEU A 12 -23.40 -31.05 1.74
N PHE A 13 -22.34 -30.94 2.54
CA PHE A 13 -21.20 -30.09 2.24
C PHE A 13 -20.51 -30.73 1.02
N LEU A 14 -21.17 -30.58 -0.14
CA LEU A 14 -20.48 -30.56 -1.42
C LEU A 14 -19.61 -29.31 -1.35
N ARG A 15 -18.40 -29.50 -0.82
CA ARG A 15 -17.29 -28.61 -1.08
C ARG A 15 -17.11 -28.70 -2.59
N ALA A 16 -17.80 -27.85 -3.34
CA ALA A 16 -17.57 -27.68 -4.75
C ALA A 16 -16.10 -27.28 -4.86
N LYS A 17 -15.25 -28.25 -5.21
CA LYS A 17 -13.97 -27.95 -5.84
C LYS A 17 -14.37 -27.21 -7.12
N MET A 18 -14.40 -25.88 -7.05
CA MET A 18 -14.32 -25.03 -8.22
C MET A 18 -13.18 -25.61 -9.05
N LYS A 19 -13.48 -26.09 -10.27
CA LYS A 19 -12.44 -26.51 -11.22
C LYS A 19 -11.48 -25.34 -11.34
N GLU A 20 -10.22 -25.54 -10.96
CA GLU A 20 -9.16 -24.61 -11.31
C GLU A 20 -9.21 -24.38 -12.84
N GLY A 21 -9.47 -23.12 -13.21
CA GLY A 21 -9.06 -22.52 -14.46
C GLY A 21 -9.78 -22.94 -15.75
N VAL A 22 -11.05 -22.56 -15.96
CA VAL A 22 -11.58 -22.47 -17.34
C VAL A 22 -10.86 -21.36 -18.13
N PHE A 23 -10.40 -20.31 -17.44
CA PHE A 23 -9.76 -19.14 -18.06
C PHE A 23 -8.31 -18.90 -17.65
N GLU A 24 -7.72 -19.74 -16.79
CA GLU A 24 -6.39 -19.46 -16.23
C GLU A 24 -5.30 -19.38 -17.31
N GLN A 25 -5.32 -20.31 -18.27
CA GLN A 25 -4.39 -20.29 -19.40
C GLN A 25 -4.58 -19.06 -20.29
N GLU A 26 -5.82 -18.65 -20.53
CA GLU A 26 -6.14 -17.46 -21.34
C GLU A 26 -5.70 -16.17 -20.65
N ILE A 27 -5.92 -16.07 -19.33
CA ILE A 27 -5.43 -14.97 -18.49
C ILE A 27 -3.91 -14.91 -18.53
N ILE A 28 -3.23 -16.05 -18.33
CA ILE A 28 -1.77 -16.13 -18.38
C ILE A 28 -1.26 -15.72 -19.76
N GLN A 29 -1.83 -16.23 -20.84
CA GLN A 29 -1.42 -15.89 -22.21
C GLN A 29 -1.60 -14.40 -22.49
N THR A 30 -2.74 -13.83 -22.08
CA THR A 30 -3.06 -12.40 -22.27
C THR A 30 -2.15 -11.49 -21.47
N LEU A 31 -1.89 -11.81 -20.19
CA LEU A 31 -1.14 -10.92 -19.30
C LEU A 31 0.38 -11.11 -19.37
N ARG A 32 0.88 -12.27 -19.83
CA ARG A 32 2.31 -12.59 -19.86
C ARG A 32 3.17 -11.51 -20.53
N PRO A 33 2.83 -10.93 -21.70
CA PRO A 33 3.64 -9.87 -22.30
C PRO A 33 3.79 -8.64 -21.39
N VAL A 34 2.70 -8.22 -20.74
CA VAL A 34 2.67 -7.06 -19.83
C VAL A 34 3.46 -7.36 -18.55
N ILE A 35 3.27 -8.55 -17.96
CA ILE A 35 4.00 -8.99 -16.76
C ILE A 35 5.52 -9.06 -17.04
N LEU A 36 5.93 -9.60 -18.19
CA LEU A 36 7.34 -9.65 -18.56
C LEU A 36 7.93 -8.25 -18.82
N LYS A 37 7.18 -7.34 -19.43
CA LYS A 37 7.60 -5.95 -19.60
C LYS A 37 7.79 -5.24 -18.26
N HIS A 38 6.80 -5.35 -17.35
CA HIS A 38 6.85 -4.72 -16.05
C HIS A 38 7.94 -5.32 -15.15
N SER A 39 8.13 -6.63 -15.16
CA SER A 39 9.19 -7.26 -14.38
C SER A 39 10.59 -6.88 -14.89
N LYS A 40 10.82 -6.79 -16.20
CA LYS A 40 12.09 -6.26 -16.75
C LYS A 40 12.37 -4.83 -16.29
N TRP A 41 11.34 -3.99 -16.18
CA TRP A 41 11.48 -2.65 -15.60
C TRP A 41 11.77 -2.71 -14.10
N ALA A 42 11.03 -3.51 -13.33
CA ALA A 42 11.14 -3.67 -11.88
C ALA A 42 12.52 -4.20 -11.45
N MET A 43 13.08 -5.15 -12.22
CA MET A 43 14.42 -5.71 -11.99
C MET A 43 15.56 -4.69 -12.11
N LYS A 44 15.32 -3.55 -12.78
CA LYS A 44 16.31 -2.47 -12.93
C LYS A 44 16.16 -1.38 -11.87
N GLN A 45 15.13 -1.44 -11.04
CA GLN A 45 14.84 -0.40 -10.08
C GLN A 45 15.75 -0.48 -8.85
N LYS A 46 16.07 0.68 -8.29
CA LYS A 46 16.66 0.81 -6.96
C LYS A 46 15.57 1.18 -5.93
N PRO A 47 15.73 0.79 -4.66
CA PRO A 47 14.86 1.26 -3.59
C PRO A 47 14.88 2.79 -3.50
N VAL A 48 13.70 3.37 -3.32
CA VAL A 48 13.47 4.79 -3.06
C VAL A 48 12.29 4.83 -2.10
N THR A 49 12.49 5.41 -0.93
CA THR A 49 11.52 5.46 0.18
C THR A 49 11.20 6.91 0.54
N VAL A 50 10.43 7.11 1.61
CA VAL A 50 10.13 8.46 2.15
C VAL A 50 11.40 9.25 2.47
N THR A 51 12.48 8.59 2.93
CA THR A 51 13.70 9.30 3.34
C THR A 51 14.48 9.90 2.17
N ALA A 52 14.16 9.53 0.93
CA ALA A 52 14.79 10.09 -0.26
C ALA A 52 14.32 11.54 -0.57
N TYR A 53 13.22 11.99 0.05
CA TYR A 53 12.61 13.28 -0.26
C TYR A 53 12.33 14.06 1.01
N LYS A 54 12.94 15.24 1.14
CA LYS A 54 12.64 16.13 2.27
C LYS A 54 11.43 17.00 1.93
N ALA A 55 10.31 16.78 2.62
CA ALA A 55 9.15 17.66 2.58
C ALA A 55 9.35 18.87 3.51
N VAL A 56 9.76 20.01 2.97
CA VAL A 56 10.05 21.23 3.77
C VAL A 56 8.85 21.70 4.60
N ARG A 57 7.62 21.47 4.11
CA ARG A 57 6.38 21.85 4.79
C ARG A 57 5.88 20.82 5.81
N SER A 58 6.51 19.65 5.89
CA SER A 58 6.12 18.62 6.86
C SER A 58 6.52 19.02 8.27
N ALA A 59 5.63 18.75 9.23
CA ALA A 59 5.96 18.80 10.66
C ALA A 59 6.63 17.50 11.15
N GLY A 60 6.68 16.46 10.32
CA GLY A 60 7.29 15.17 10.63
C GLY A 60 8.77 15.09 10.30
N GLY A 61 9.39 13.99 10.73
CA GLY A 61 10.78 13.65 10.44
C GLY A 61 10.98 13.01 9.06
N ILE A 62 12.23 12.69 8.75
CA ILE A 62 12.62 12.10 7.44
C ILE A 62 11.99 10.72 7.17
N HIS A 63 11.61 9.99 8.23
CA HIS A 63 10.95 8.68 8.16
C HIS A 63 9.43 8.77 8.07
N ASP A 64 8.85 9.97 8.18
CA ASP A 64 7.41 10.15 8.18
C ASP A 64 6.87 10.38 6.77
N PHE A 65 5.78 9.69 6.43
CA PHE A 65 5.07 9.94 5.18
C PHE A 65 4.37 11.30 5.23
N TYR A 66 4.41 12.03 4.12
CA TYR A 66 3.87 13.38 4.00
C TYR A 66 3.21 13.55 2.64
N SER A 67 2.04 14.16 2.66
CA SER A 67 1.28 14.55 1.48
C SER A 67 0.42 15.76 1.84
N GLU A 68 -0.10 16.42 0.82
CA GLU A 68 -0.86 17.65 0.99
C GLU A 68 -2.26 17.51 0.43
N GLY A 69 -3.19 18.27 1.00
CA GLY A 69 -4.55 18.38 0.48
C GLY A 69 -4.56 18.79 -0.98
N ASP A 70 -5.08 17.93 -1.87
CA ASP A 70 -5.02 18.15 -3.32
C ASP A 70 -5.67 19.48 -3.73
N TYR A 71 -6.74 19.89 -3.05
CA TYR A 71 -7.55 21.05 -3.38
C TYR A 71 -7.25 22.30 -2.54
N TRP A 72 -6.10 22.36 -1.88
CA TRP A 72 -5.75 23.48 -0.99
C TRP A 72 -4.67 24.36 -1.59
N TRP A 73 -4.93 25.67 -1.64
CA TRP A 73 -4.13 26.66 -2.35
C TRP A 73 -3.75 27.84 -1.44
N PRO A 74 -2.62 28.52 -1.69
CA PRO A 74 -2.31 29.79 -1.06
C PRO A 74 -3.44 30.80 -1.25
N ASP A 75 -3.72 31.60 -0.21
CA ASP A 75 -4.64 32.72 -0.34
C ASP A 75 -3.97 33.82 -1.20
N PRO A 76 -4.59 34.26 -2.32
CA PRO A 76 -4.02 35.30 -3.17
C PRO A 76 -4.02 36.68 -2.51
N LYS A 77 -4.80 36.90 -1.44
CA LYS A 77 -4.91 38.18 -0.73
C LYS A 77 -3.87 38.30 0.38
N ASP A 78 -3.49 37.18 1.00
CA ASP A 78 -2.50 37.14 2.07
C ASP A 78 -1.70 35.83 2.00
N PRO A 79 -0.44 35.87 1.53
CA PRO A 79 0.43 34.69 1.49
C PRO A 79 0.72 34.05 2.85
N ALA A 80 0.49 34.77 3.96
CA ALA A 80 0.66 34.25 5.31
C ALA A 80 -0.60 33.59 5.88
N ALA A 81 -1.77 33.79 5.24
CA ALA A 81 -3.01 33.19 5.68
C ALA A 81 -3.03 31.66 5.43
N PRO A 82 -3.82 30.91 6.22
CA PRO A 82 -4.03 29.48 5.97
C PRO A 82 -4.54 29.24 4.55
N TYR A 83 -4.13 28.12 3.95
CA TYR A 83 -4.59 27.76 2.60
C TYR A 83 -6.12 27.73 2.53
N ILE A 84 -6.64 28.02 1.34
CA ILE A 84 -8.05 28.03 1.01
C ILE A 84 -8.39 26.85 0.08
N GLN A 85 -9.58 26.29 0.24
CA GLN A 85 -10.04 25.19 -0.59
C GLN A 85 -10.53 25.69 -1.95
N ARG A 86 -10.11 25.02 -3.02
CA ARG A 86 -10.63 25.17 -4.39
C ARG A 86 -10.98 23.79 -4.91
N ASP A 87 -12.19 23.35 -4.60
CA ASP A 87 -12.63 21.99 -4.88
C ASP A 87 -12.51 21.63 -6.37
N GLY A 88 -12.12 20.39 -6.64
CA GLY A 88 -11.86 19.89 -8.01
C GLY A 88 -10.60 20.47 -8.69
N MET A 89 -9.89 21.42 -8.08
CA MET A 89 -8.68 22.02 -8.64
C MET A 89 -7.44 21.53 -7.89
N THR A 90 -6.69 20.60 -8.49
CA THR A 90 -5.43 20.12 -7.90
C THR A 90 -4.35 21.20 -7.90
N ASN A 91 -3.77 21.49 -6.74
CA ASN A 91 -2.65 22.40 -6.61
C ASN A 91 -1.35 21.77 -7.17
N PRO A 92 -0.79 22.29 -8.28
CA PRO A 92 0.41 21.72 -8.90
C PRO A 92 1.68 21.92 -8.04
N ALA A 93 1.64 22.80 -7.04
CA ALA A 93 2.74 23.04 -6.10
C ALA A 93 2.75 22.07 -4.90
N ASN A 94 1.80 21.12 -4.87
CA ASN A 94 1.75 20.12 -3.82
C ASN A 94 3.00 19.24 -3.81
N PHE A 95 3.45 18.89 -2.61
CA PHE A 95 4.44 17.86 -2.41
C PHE A 95 3.81 16.49 -2.68
N VAL A 96 4.31 15.81 -3.71
CA VAL A 96 3.74 14.52 -4.19
C VAL A 96 4.76 13.38 -4.18
N GLU A 97 5.99 13.63 -3.75
CA GLU A 97 7.09 12.67 -3.95
C GLU A 97 6.94 11.41 -3.09
N HIS A 98 6.41 11.50 -1.85
CA HIS A 98 6.15 10.29 -1.04
C HIS A 98 5.05 9.43 -1.66
N ARG A 99 3.95 10.05 -2.14
CA ARG A 99 2.87 9.35 -2.87
C ARG A 99 3.42 8.64 -4.12
N LYS A 100 4.23 9.35 -4.94
CA LYS A 100 4.87 8.76 -6.12
C LYS A 100 5.80 7.60 -5.76
N ALA A 101 6.59 7.73 -4.69
CA ALA A 101 7.49 6.67 -4.22
C ALA A 101 6.70 5.42 -3.78
N MET A 102 5.60 5.60 -3.05
CA MET A 102 4.69 4.53 -2.62
C MET A 102 4.03 3.80 -3.80
N ILE A 103 3.48 4.54 -4.76
CA ILE A 103 2.90 3.98 -6.00
C ILE A 103 3.97 3.19 -6.76
N ARG A 104 5.16 3.76 -6.90
CA ARG A 104 6.27 3.10 -7.58
C ARG A 104 6.67 1.80 -6.86
N PHE A 105 6.75 1.82 -5.55
CA PHE A 105 7.06 0.65 -4.73
C PHE A 105 6.03 -0.47 -4.91
N SER A 106 4.74 -0.14 -4.81
CA SER A 106 3.62 -1.06 -5.06
C SER A 106 3.71 -1.70 -6.46
N ARG A 107 3.94 -0.89 -7.49
CA ARG A 107 4.12 -1.39 -8.88
C ARG A 107 5.33 -2.30 -9.03
N ILE A 108 6.43 -2.04 -8.34
CA ILE A 108 7.63 -2.89 -8.38
C ILE A 108 7.32 -4.24 -7.75
N VAL A 109 6.76 -4.26 -6.54
CA VAL A 109 6.47 -5.50 -5.81
C VAL A 109 5.44 -6.34 -6.56
N GLY A 110 4.33 -5.73 -7.01
CA GLY A 110 3.32 -6.43 -7.80
C GLY A 110 3.86 -7.00 -9.11
N ALA A 111 4.73 -6.27 -9.83
CA ALA A 111 5.36 -6.76 -11.06
C ALA A 111 6.32 -7.94 -10.82
N LEU A 112 7.09 -7.91 -9.73
CA LEU A 112 8.00 -9.01 -9.37
C LEU A 112 7.20 -10.24 -8.91
N ALA A 113 6.16 -10.05 -8.11
CA ALA A 113 5.30 -11.12 -7.62
C ALA A 113 4.56 -11.80 -8.78
N SER A 114 4.01 -11.00 -9.71
CA SER A 114 3.38 -11.52 -10.92
C SER A 114 4.33 -12.34 -11.78
N ALA A 115 5.58 -11.88 -11.96
CA ALA A 115 6.56 -12.64 -12.73
C ALA A 115 7.01 -13.93 -12.04
N TYR A 116 7.16 -13.89 -10.72
CA TYR A 116 7.47 -15.08 -9.92
C TYR A 116 6.36 -16.13 -10.03
N ARG A 117 5.07 -15.72 -10.00
CA ARG A 117 3.95 -16.65 -10.22
C ARG A 117 3.97 -17.31 -11.59
N LEU A 118 4.41 -16.59 -12.64
CA LEU A 118 4.51 -17.16 -13.99
C LEU A 118 5.70 -18.10 -14.17
N ASN A 119 6.82 -17.80 -13.51
CA ASN A 119 8.05 -18.57 -13.57
C ASN A 119 8.88 -18.32 -12.30
N PRO A 120 8.76 -19.18 -11.27
CA PRO A 120 9.47 -19.01 -10.01
C PRO A 120 10.98 -18.94 -10.24
N ASP A 121 11.59 -17.85 -9.77
CA ASP A 121 13.02 -17.60 -9.85
C ASP A 121 13.45 -16.70 -8.69
N LYS A 122 14.47 -17.13 -7.95
CA LYS A 122 15.00 -16.44 -6.77
C LYS A 122 15.37 -14.97 -7.04
N LYS A 123 15.69 -14.59 -8.28
CA LYS A 123 16.01 -13.19 -8.62
C LYS A 123 14.86 -12.24 -8.33
N TYR A 124 13.60 -12.67 -8.50
CA TYR A 124 12.43 -11.84 -8.23
C TYR A 124 12.24 -11.65 -6.73
N VAL A 125 12.42 -12.71 -5.95
CA VAL A 125 12.38 -12.71 -4.48
C VAL A 125 13.46 -11.79 -3.92
N GLN A 126 14.71 -11.96 -4.36
CA GLN A 126 15.85 -11.15 -3.94
C GLN A 126 15.65 -9.67 -4.27
N GLN A 127 15.15 -9.36 -5.47
CA GLN A 127 14.87 -7.99 -5.85
C GLN A 127 13.74 -7.39 -5.01
N ALA A 128 12.64 -8.12 -4.79
CA ALA A 128 11.54 -7.66 -3.94
C ALA A 128 12.01 -7.40 -2.50
N LEU A 129 12.79 -8.32 -1.92
CA LEU A 129 13.37 -8.17 -0.58
C LEU A 129 14.19 -6.89 -0.42
N ARG A 130 14.95 -6.46 -1.43
CA ARG A 130 15.68 -5.19 -1.37
C ARG A 130 14.76 -3.99 -1.20
N HIS A 131 13.62 -3.99 -1.86
CA HIS A 131 12.63 -2.92 -1.74
C HIS A 131 11.87 -3.02 -0.41
N LEU A 132 11.43 -4.22 -0.02
CA LEU A 132 10.71 -4.46 1.23
C LEU A 132 11.54 -4.08 2.46
N LYS A 133 12.82 -4.46 2.49
CA LYS A 133 13.74 -4.09 3.58
C LYS A 133 13.92 -2.58 3.67
N ALA A 134 14.16 -1.91 2.55
CA ALA A 134 14.31 -0.46 2.54
C ALA A 134 13.05 0.25 3.09
N TRP A 135 11.85 -0.18 2.71
CA TRP A 135 10.61 0.46 3.14
C TRP A 135 10.23 0.18 4.60
N PHE A 136 10.57 -1.00 5.14
CA PHE A 136 9.98 -1.48 6.41
C PHE A 136 10.98 -1.85 7.50
N VAL A 137 12.26 -2.05 7.17
CA VAL A 137 13.22 -2.70 8.06
C VAL A 137 14.50 -1.88 8.24
N ASP A 138 15.07 -1.39 7.15
CA ASP A 138 16.39 -0.76 7.17
C ASP A 138 16.28 0.61 7.85
N ALA A 139 16.95 0.76 9.00
CA ALA A 139 16.80 1.92 9.89
C ALA A 139 17.07 3.27 9.22
N GLU A 140 17.92 3.32 8.20
CA GLU A 140 18.23 4.56 7.46
C GLU A 140 17.15 4.96 6.44
N THR A 141 16.26 4.03 6.07
CA THR A 141 15.32 4.24 4.95
C THR A 141 13.87 3.89 5.23
N MET A 142 13.58 3.19 6.34
CA MET A 142 12.24 2.74 6.66
C MET A 142 11.25 3.90 6.77
N MET A 143 10.01 3.65 6.36
CA MET A 143 8.90 4.54 6.66
C MET A 143 8.37 4.20 8.05
N ASN A 144 7.99 5.20 8.85
CA ASN A 144 7.30 4.96 10.11
C ASN A 144 5.89 4.38 9.85
N PRO A 145 5.41 3.41 10.63
CA PRO A 145 4.13 2.73 10.41
C PRO A 145 2.93 3.57 10.89
N ASN A 146 2.78 4.79 10.36
CA ASN A 146 1.65 5.70 10.62
C ASN A 146 1.50 6.73 9.49
N LEU A 147 0.39 7.49 9.50
CA LEU A 147 0.14 8.61 8.59
C LEU A 147 -0.21 9.90 9.34
N LEU A 148 0.63 10.28 10.32
CA LEU A 148 0.41 11.48 11.13
C LEU A 148 0.49 12.79 10.32
N TYR A 149 1.15 12.78 9.16
CA TYR A 149 1.41 13.97 8.36
C TYR A 149 0.88 13.88 6.92
N ALA A 150 -0.08 12.98 6.67
CA ALA A 150 -0.72 12.84 5.37
C ALA A 150 -1.87 13.83 5.19
N GLN A 151 -2.09 14.29 3.95
CA GLN A 151 -3.14 15.25 3.56
C GLN A 151 -3.11 16.54 4.40
N ALA A 152 -1.90 17.01 4.73
CA ALA A 152 -1.66 18.25 5.47
C ALA A 152 -2.23 19.47 4.72
N ILE A 153 -2.59 20.50 5.48
CA ILE A 153 -3.03 21.78 4.94
C ILE A 153 -2.24 22.89 5.63
N GLN A 154 -1.47 23.63 4.84
CA GLN A 154 -0.63 24.73 5.31
C GLN A 154 -1.47 25.74 6.12
N GLY A 155 -1.03 26.02 7.35
CA GLY A 155 -1.71 26.93 8.28
C GLY A 155 -2.98 26.38 8.94
N ARG A 156 -3.33 25.09 8.74
CA ARG A 156 -4.52 24.48 9.37
C ARG A 156 -4.24 23.16 10.09
N PHE A 157 -3.65 22.20 9.38
CA PHE A 157 -3.47 20.83 9.88
C PHE A 157 -2.14 20.26 9.42
N THR A 158 -1.42 19.60 10.33
CA THR A 158 -0.16 18.90 10.02
C THR A 158 -0.40 17.56 9.33
N GLY A 159 -1.60 16.99 9.47
CA GLY A 159 -2.09 15.78 8.81
C GLY A 159 -3.58 15.56 9.13
N ARG A 160 -4.24 14.63 8.45
CA ARG A 160 -5.68 14.34 8.58
C ARG A 160 -6.04 12.90 8.22
N GLY A 161 -7.20 12.42 8.70
CA GLY A 161 -7.77 11.08 8.44
C GLY A 161 -7.85 10.69 6.97
N ILE A 162 -8.30 11.63 6.12
CA ILE A 162 -8.42 11.46 4.66
C ILE A 162 -7.09 11.02 4.01
N GLY A 163 -5.96 11.25 4.68
CA GLY A 163 -4.63 10.79 4.25
C GLY A 163 -4.47 9.27 4.17
N ILE A 164 -5.35 8.49 4.82
CA ILE A 164 -5.30 7.02 4.81
C ILE A 164 -5.32 6.46 3.38
N ILE A 165 -6.06 7.12 2.47
CA ILE A 165 -6.15 6.71 1.06
C ILE A 165 -4.76 6.65 0.37
N ASP A 166 -3.78 7.44 0.81
CA ASP A 166 -2.44 7.47 0.21
C ASP A 166 -1.69 6.13 0.38
N THR A 167 -2.10 5.30 1.34
CA THR A 167 -1.49 3.99 1.60
C THR A 167 -2.28 2.80 1.06
N ILE A 168 -3.37 3.02 0.30
CA ILE A 168 -4.11 1.91 -0.34
C ILE A 168 -3.18 1.03 -1.20
N HIS A 169 -2.11 1.61 -1.74
CA HIS A 169 -1.07 0.92 -2.50
C HIS A 169 -0.29 -0.14 -1.71
N LEU A 170 -0.26 -0.06 -0.37
CA LEU A 170 0.35 -1.07 0.48
C LEU A 170 -0.40 -2.40 0.46
N MET A 171 -1.67 -2.42 0.06
CA MET A 171 -2.43 -3.67 -0.13
C MET A 171 -1.77 -4.58 -1.18
N GLU A 172 -1.34 -4.01 -2.30
CA GLU A 172 -0.62 -4.73 -3.35
C GLU A 172 0.74 -5.24 -2.84
N VAL A 173 1.42 -4.45 -2.01
CA VAL A 173 2.70 -4.84 -1.40
C VAL A 173 2.50 -6.03 -0.46
N ALA A 174 1.50 -5.99 0.42
CA ALA A 174 1.18 -7.09 1.32
C ALA A 174 0.83 -8.37 0.56
N GLN A 175 0.03 -8.27 -0.50
CA GLN A 175 -0.25 -9.42 -1.39
C GLN A 175 1.03 -9.94 -2.06
N GLY A 176 1.92 -9.06 -2.52
CA GLY A 176 3.20 -9.47 -3.10
C GLY A 176 4.10 -10.19 -2.09
N VAL A 177 4.15 -9.75 -0.82
CA VAL A 177 4.87 -10.47 0.24
C VAL A 177 4.35 -11.90 0.39
N LYS A 178 3.02 -12.09 0.38
CA LYS A 178 2.39 -13.43 0.43
C LYS A 178 2.79 -14.36 -0.72
N ILE A 179 3.16 -13.83 -1.87
CA ILE A 179 3.66 -14.65 -2.99
C ILE A 179 5.08 -15.17 -2.75
N PHE A 180 5.90 -14.44 -1.98
CA PHE A 180 7.31 -14.79 -1.77
C PHE A 180 7.59 -15.46 -0.42
N GLU A 181 6.67 -15.39 0.55
CA GLU A 181 6.96 -15.66 1.97
C GLU A 181 7.35 -17.09 2.33
N ASP A 182 7.13 -18.04 1.41
CA ASP A 182 7.50 -19.46 1.56
C ASP A 182 8.71 -19.85 0.69
N ASP A 183 9.27 -18.91 -0.10
CA ASP A 183 10.50 -19.17 -0.87
C ASP A 183 11.71 -19.26 0.08
N PRO A 184 12.60 -20.27 -0.05
CA PRO A 184 13.79 -20.41 0.80
C PRO A 184 14.76 -19.21 0.78
N ASN A 185 14.69 -18.37 -0.25
CA ASN A 185 15.47 -17.14 -0.39
C ASN A 185 14.80 -15.93 0.29
N PHE A 186 13.63 -16.11 0.92
CA PHE A 186 12.94 -15.12 1.76
C PHE A 186 13.19 -15.42 3.24
N PRO A 187 14.20 -14.79 3.89
CA PRO A 187 14.58 -15.17 5.24
C PRO A 187 13.47 -14.90 6.25
N GLN A 188 13.24 -15.84 7.18
CA GLN A 188 12.23 -15.71 8.23
C GLN A 188 12.36 -14.39 9.01
N ALA A 189 13.58 -13.97 9.33
CA ALA A 189 13.81 -12.70 10.05
C ALA A 189 13.31 -11.46 9.28
N ALA A 190 13.37 -11.48 7.94
CA ALA A 190 12.84 -10.40 7.11
C ALA A 190 11.30 -10.45 7.09
N LYS A 191 10.72 -11.66 6.98
CA LYS A 191 9.27 -11.88 7.09
C LYS A 191 8.73 -11.33 8.41
N ASP A 192 9.32 -11.72 9.53
CA ASP A 192 8.88 -11.28 10.85
C ASP A 192 8.99 -9.76 11.01
N ALA A 193 10.03 -9.13 10.45
CA ALA A 193 10.21 -7.69 10.52
C ALA A 193 9.15 -6.93 9.70
N ILE A 194 8.85 -7.40 8.49
CA ILE A 194 7.82 -6.82 7.61
C ILE A 194 6.43 -7.02 8.24
N ASP A 195 6.14 -8.21 8.76
CA ASP A 195 4.88 -8.51 9.44
C ASP A 195 4.69 -7.64 10.69
N ARG A 196 5.75 -7.42 11.48
CA ARG A 196 5.72 -6.47 12.61
C ARG A 196 5.41 -5.05 12.18
N TRP A 197 5.96 -4.60 11.05
CA TRP A 197 5.67 -3.27 10.52
C TRP A 197 4.19 -3.13 10.17
N PHE A 198 3.63 -4.10 9.41
CA PHE A 198 2.21 -4.11 9.06
C PHE A 198 1.29 -4.25 10.27
N ALA A 199 1.66 -5.06 11.27
CA ALA A 199 0.90 -5.20 12.50
C ALA A 199 0.89 -3.89 13.31
N THR A 200 2.00 -3.16 13.33
CA THR A 200 2.09 -1.85 13.98
C THR A 200 1.25 -0.82 13.22
N TYR A 201 1.33 -0.82 11.89
CA TYR A 201 0.52 0.07 11.05
C TYR A 201 -0.97 -0.20 11.19
N LEU A 202 -1.39 -1.46 11.18
CA LEU A 202 -2.78 -1.85 11.35
C LEU A 202 -3.32 -1.44 12.73
N ARG A 203 -2.49 -1.57 13.77
CA ARG A 203 -2.84 -1.08 15.11
C ARG A 203 -3.07 0.42 15.07
N TRP A 204 -2.12 1.19 14.54
CA TRP A 204 -2.27 2.64 14.38
C TRP A 204 -3.55 2.99 13.60
N LEU A 205 -3.77 2.36 12.45
CA LEU A 205 -4.91 2.59 11.58
C LEU A 205 -6.26 2.30 12.25
N THR A 206 -6.32 1.35 13.19
CA THR A 206 -7.58 0.94 13.84
C THR A 206 -7.83 1.62 15.18
N THR A 207 -6.81 2.23 15.79
CA THR A 207 -6.92 2.85 17.13
C THR A 207 -6.66 4.35 17.15
N HIS A 208 -5.95 4.92 16.17
CA HIS A 208 -5.69 6.35 16.12
C HIS A 208 -6.92 7.12 15.64
N GLN A 209 -7.11 8.36 16.13
CA GLN A 209 -8.28 9.18 15.81
C GLN A 209 -8.50 9.33 14.30
N TYR A 210 -7.43 9.56 13.53
CA TYR A 210 -7.49 9.61 12.06
C TYR A 210 -8.14 8.39 11.40
N GLY A 211 -7.87 7.18 11.90
CA GLY A 211 -8.49 5.97 11.37
C GLY A 211 -9.89 5.71 11.88
N ILE A 212 -10.21 6.21 13.09
CA ILE A 212 -11.57 6.19 13.63
C ILE A 212 -12.46 7.14 12.83
N ASP A 213 -12.00 8.37 12.62
CA ASP A 213 -12.69 9.43 11.87
C ASP A 213 -13.00 8.94 10.46
N GLU A 214 -11.99 8.52 9.70
CA GLU A 214 -12.13 8.06 8.31
C GLU A 214 -13.11 6.89 8.16
N ARG A 215 -13.16 5.98 9.13
CA ARG A 215 -14.15 4.88 9.16
C ARG A 215 -15.57 5.39 9.45
N SER A 216 -15.69 6.49 10.18
CA SER A 216 -16.96 7.06 10.63
C SER A 216 -17.53 8.17 9.75
N GLU A 217 -16.78 8.66 8.75
CA GLU A 217 -17.21 9.67 7.76
C GLU A 217 -18.42 9.24 6.90
N GLU A 218 -18.92 8.01 7.07
CA GLU A 218 -20.11 7.47 6.40
C GLU A 218 -21.40 7.52 7.28
N ARG A 219 -21.55 8.50 8.18
CA ARG A 219 -22.79 8.69 8.95
C ARG A 219 -23.34 10.12 8.93
#